data_AF-A0A8T3QM01-F1
#
_entry.id   AF-A0A8T3QM01-F1
#
_cell.length_a   1.000
_cell.length_b   1.000
_cell.length_c   1.000
_cell.angle_alpha   90.00
_cell.angle_beta   90.00
_cell.angle_gamma   90.00
#
_symmetry.space_group_name_H-M   'P 1'
#
loop_
_entity.id
_entity.type
_entity.pdbx_description
1 polymer ?
#
loop_
_entity_poly.entity_id
_entity_poly.type
_entity_poly.pdbx_seq_one_letter_code
_entity_poly.pdbx_strand_id
1 'polypeptide(L)' 'MYSERTQVLLSPEQVARLKRIAAREGRSVGAVIRDAVDSYVDPGEDSRHQAIQAMFRMNLPVDDWEVMKEQIERSQLGDW' A
#
# COMPACT_ATOMS: atom_id res chain seq x y z
N MET A 1 -17.11 -12.41 11.90
CA MET A 1 -17.70 -13.74 11.62
C MET A 1 -18.05 -13.77 10.15
N TYR A 2 -17.64 -14.80 9.40
CA TYR A 2 -17.98 -14.92 7.98
C TYR A 2 -19.30 -15.69 7.84
N SER A 3 -20.29 -15.13 7.14
CA SER A 3 -21.63 -15.73 7.00
C SER A 3 -21.91 -16.34 5.63
N GLU A 4 -21.33 -15.77 4.56
CA GLU A 4 -21.63 -16.15 3.19
C GLU A 4 -20.58 -17.09 2.58
N ARG A 5 -21.05 -18.12 1.84
CA ARG A 5 -20.18 -19.04 1.09
C ARG A 5 -20.25 -18.72 -0.40
N THR A 6 -19.11 -18.36 -0.97
CA THR A 6 -18.93 -18.16 -2.41
C THR A 6 -18.06 -19.29 -2.99
N GLN A 7 -18.48 -19.87 -4.11
CA GLN A 7 -17.70 -20.86 -4.86
C GLN A 7 -17.20 -20.25 -6.16
N VAL A 8 -15.88 -20.34 -6.38
CA VAL A 8 -15.20 -19.81 -7.57
C VAL A 8 -14.17 -20.83 -8.04
N LEU A 9 -14.06 -21.00 -9.35
CA LEU A 9 -13.03 -21.83 -9.96
C LEU A 9 -11.78 -20.99 -10.21
N LEU A 10 -10.65 -21.45 -9.71
CA LEU A 10 -9.34 -20.86 -9.92
C LEU A 10 -8.49 -21.78 -10.78
N SER A 11 -7.55 -21.21 -11.53
CA SER A 11 -6.58 -22.02 -12.26
C SER A 11 -5.70 -22.81 -11.28
N PRO A 12 -5.13 -23.97 -11.69
CA PRO A 12 -4.21 -24.72 -10.85
C PRO A 12 -3.02 -23.88 -10.35
N GLU A 13 -2.54 -22.97 -11.19
CA GLU A 13 -1.43 -22.07 -10.86
C GLU A 13 -1.82 -21.05 -9.79
N GLN A 14 -3.00 -20.44 -9.88
CA GLN A 14 -3.52 -19.53 -8.87
C GLN A 14 -3.63 -20.23 -7.52
N VAL A 15 -4.18 -21.46 -7.48
CA VAL A 15 -4.28 -22.26 -6.25
C VAL A 15 -2.89 -22.57 -5.69
N ALA A 16 -1.93 -22.96 -6.53
CA ALA A 16 -0.57 -23.24 -6.10
C ALA A 16 0.12 -22.00 -5.50
N ARG A 17 -0.11 -20.83 -6.08
CA ARG A 17 0.44 -19.55 -5.57
C ARG A 17 -0.19 -19.17 -4.23
N LEU A 18 -1.51 -19.28 -4.09
CA LEU A 18 -2.21 -19.01 -2.83
C LEU A 18 -1.75 -19.94 -1.70
N LYS A 19 -1.58 -21.25 -1.98
CA LYS A 19 -1.05 -22.21 -1.02
C LYS A 19 0.36 -21.86 -0.54
N ARG A 20 1.24 -21.42 -1.45
CA ARG A 20 2.60 -20.98 -1.09
C ARG A 20 2.59 -19.76 -0.17
N ILE A 21 1.74 -18.78 -0.46
CA ILE A 21 1.58 -17.58 0.36
C ILE A 21 1.07 -17.96 1.75
N ALA A 22 0.00 -18.76 1.81
CA ALA A 22 -0.60 -19.25 3.04
C ALA A 22 0.43 -20.00 3.91
N ALA A 23 1.23 -20.90 3.32
CA ALA A 23 2.27 -21.63 4.01
C ALA A 23 3.39 -20.72 4.52
N ARG A 24 3.87 -19.79 3.71
CA ARG A 24 4.91 -18.81 4.08
C ARG A 24 4.48 -17.94 5.26
N GLU A 25 3.20 -17.59 5.34
CA GLU A 25 2.66 -16.67 6.34
C GLU A 25 2.02 -17.38 7.55
N GLY A 26 1.97 -18.72 7.55
CA GLY A 26 1.32 -19.49 8.62
C GLY A 26 -0.20 -19.27 8.70
N ARG A 27 -0.85 -18.98 7.58
CA ARG A 27 -2.28 -18.64 7.47
C ARG A 27 -3.03 -19.65 6.62
N SER A 28 -4.37 -19.64 6.71
CA SER A 28 -5.19 -20.46 5.80
C SER A 28 -5.29 -19.84 4.41
N VAL A 29 -5.45 -20.67 3.38
CA VAL A 29 -5.73 -20.19 2.00
C VAL A 29 -6.95 -19.27 1.96
N GLY A 30 -7.99 -19.58 2.74
CA GLY A 30 -9.18 -18.72 2.83
C GLY A 30 -8.89 -17.35 3.43
N ALA A 31 -7.93 -17.23 4.36
CA ALA A 31 -7.51 -15.93 4.88
C ALA A 31 -6.81 -15.10 3.80
N VAL A 32 -5.90 -15.71 3.03
CA VAL A 32 -5.22 -15.03 1.90
C VAL A 32 -6.21 -14.57 0.84
N ILE A 33 -7.20 -15.39 0.49
CA ILE A 33 -8.24 -15.03 -0.48
C ILE A 33 -9.05 -13.83 0.04
N ARG A 34 -9.43 -13.84 1.31
CA ARG A 34 -10.20 -12.74 1.90
C ARG A 34 -9.42 -11.43 1.90
N ASP A 35 -8.16 -11.43 2.32
CA ASP A 35 -7.32 -10.22 2.25
C ASP A 35 -7.24 -9.65 0.83
N ALA A 36 -7.12 -10.52 -0.18
CA ALA A 36 -7.10 -10.09 -1.58
C ALA A 36 -8.45 -9.51 -2.04
N VAL A 37 -9.57 -10.08 -1.57
CA VAL A 37 -10.91 -9.53 -1.82
C VAL A 37 -11.05 -8.19 -1.11
N ASP A 38 -10.72 -8.11 0.18
CA ASP A 38 -10.80 -6.89 1.00
C ASP A 38 -9.97 -5.77 0.36
N SER A 39 -8.73 -6.05 -0.05
CA SER A 39 -7.85 -5.08 -0.74
C SER A 39 -8.41 -4.61 -2.09
N TYR A 40 -9.28 -5.38 -2.73
CA TYR A 40 -9.88 -5.02 -4.02
C TYR A 40 -11.21 -4.27 -3.85
N VAL A 41 -12.05 -4.69 -2.90
CA VAL A 41 -13.38 -4.10 -2.66
C VAL A 41 -13.31 -2.86 -1.78
N ASP A 42 -12.34 -2.82 -0.89
CA ASP A 42 -11.97 -1.67 -0.07
C ASP A 42 -10.47 -1.41 -0.26
N PRO A 43 -10.06 -0.86 -1.42
CA PRO A 43 -8.65 -0.51 -1.68
C PRO A 43 -8.12 0.56 -0.72
N GLY A 44 -9.00 1.12 0.12
CA GLY A 44 -8.67 2.02 1.19
C GLY A 44 -8.20 3.39 0.71
N GLU A 45 -8.98 4.39 1.08
CA GLU A 45 -8.43 5.64 1.62
C GLU A 45 -7.14 5.40 2.44
N ASP A 46 -7.01 4.26 3.12
CA ASP A 46 -5.91 3.89 4.02
C ASP A 46 -4.52 3.85 3.37
N SER A 47 -4.34 3.45 2.10
CA SER A 47 -3.00 3.48 1.48
C SER A 47 -2.51 4.92 1.24
N ARG A 48 -3.39 5.77 0.71
CA ARG A 48 -3.14 7.19 0.49
C ARG A 48 -3.05 7.94 1.82
N HIS A 49 -3.93 7.65 2.77
CA HIS A 49 -3.93 8.26 4.09
C HIS A 49 -2.71 7.84 4.92
N GLN A 50 -2.28 6.57 4.87
CA GLN A 50 -1.04 6.13 5.53
C GLN A 50 0.18 6.79 4.90
N ALA A 51 0.22 6.95 3.57
CA ALA A 51 1.29 7.69 2.90
C ALA A 51 1.31 9.17 3.33
N ILE A 52 0.15 9.83 3.39
CA ILE A 52 0.02 11.22 3.85
C ILE A 52 0.40 11.35 5.34
N GLN A 53 -0.03 10.44 6.20
CA GLN A 53 0.33 10.42 7.62
C GLN A 53 1.83 10.12 7.82
N ALA A 54 2.42 9.28 6.98
CA ALA A 54 3.86 9.09 6.96
C ALA A 54 4.58 10.38 6.57
N MET A 55 4.11 11.11 5.54
CA MET A 55 4.65 12.41 5.14
C MET A 55 4.54 13.46 6.26
N PHE A 56 3.39 13.58 6.93
CA PHE A 56 3.24 14.53 8.05
C PHE A 56 4.14 14.20 9.24
N ARG A 57 4.39 12.91 9.51
CA ARG A 57 5.31 12.49 10.58
C ARG A 57 6.78 12.71 10.27
N MET A 58 7.16 12.92 9.01
CA MET A 58 8.56 13.14 8.65
C MET A 58 9.16 14.41 9.27
N ASN A 59 8.32 15.29 9.84
CA ASN A 59 8.71 16.54 10.54
C ASN A 59 9.92 17.19 9.87
N LEU A 60 9.85 17.31 8.54
CA LEU A 60 10.96 17.74 7.74
C LEU A 60 11.26 19.20 8.12
N PRO A 61 12.53 19.56 8.33
CA PRO A 61 12.91 20.95 8.50
C PRO A 61 12.66 21.65 7.17
N VAL A 62 11.49 22.27 7.04
CA VAL A 62 11.15 23.12 5.91
C VAL A 62 11.32 24.56 6.36
N ASP A 63 12.11 25.32 5.61
CA ASP A 63 12.24 26.76 5.79
C ASP A 63 10.96 27.46 5.32
N ASP A 64 10.88 28.77 5.58
CA ASP A 64 9.79 29.61 5.09
C ASP A 64 9.66 29.48 3.56
N TRP A 65 8.43 29.53 3.06
CA TRP A 65 8.12 29.19 1.67
C TRP A 65 8.94 30.02 0.68
N GLU A 66 9.11 31.31 0.95
CA GLU A 66 9.89 32.22 0.10
C GLU A 66 11.37 31.82 0.01
N VAL A 67 11.95 31.36 1.12
CA VAL A 67 13.36 30.91 1.17
C VAL A 67 13.51 29.60 0.40
N MET A 68 12.60 28.64 0.63
CA MET A 68 12.66 27.33 -0.01
C MET A 68 12.39 27.42 -1.52
N LYS A 69 11.49 28.31 -1.93
CA LYS A 69 11.22 28.58 -3.35
C LYS A 69 12.48 29.11 -4.05
N GLU A 70 13.16 30.10 -3.47
CA GLU A 70 14.38 30.66 -4.03
C GLU A 70 15.51 29.61 -4.11
N GLN A 71 15.61 28.71 -3.13
CA GLN A 71 16.55 27.58 -3.16
C GLN A 71 16.24 26.57 -4.27
N ILE A 72 14.96 26.21 -4.48
CA ILE A 72 14.54 25.30 -5.55
C ILE A 72 14.83 25.92 -6.92
N GLU A 73 14.50 27.20 -7.11
CA GLU A 73 14.76 27.92 -8.36
C GLU A 73 16.27 28.01 -8.66
N ARG A 74 17.11 28.31 -7.65
CA ARG A 74 18.57 28.27 -7.78
C ARG A 74 19.10 26.87 -8.10
N SER A 75 18.58 25.83 -7.45
CA SER A 75 19.01 24.44 -7.67
C SER A 75 18.66 23.93 -9.07
N GLN A 76 17.57 24.40 -9.69
CA GLN A 76 17.22 24.05 -11.06
C GLN A 76 18.08 24.77 -12.11
N LEU A 77 18.73 25.88 -11.74
CA LEU A 77 19.63 26.65 -12.61
C LEU A 77 21.07 26.13 -12.61
N GLY A 78 21.39 25.10 -11.81
CA GLY A 78 22.60 24.30 -11.97
C GLY A 78 23.89 24.92 -11.48
N ASP A 79 23.87 25.76 -10.44
CA ASP A 79 25.08 26.26 -9.80
C ASP A 79 25.30 25.53 -8.46
N TRP A 80 26.27 24.60 -8.45
CA TRP A 80 26.88 24.01 -7.25
C TRP A 80 28.06 24.86 -6.77
#